data_AF-C9N1U6-F1
#
_entry.id   AF-C9N1U6-F1
#
_cell.length_a   1.000
_cell.length_b   1.000
_cell.length_c   1.000
_cell.angle_alpha   90.00
_cell.angle_beta   90.00
_cell.angle_gamma   90.00
#
_symmetry.space_group_name_H-M   'P 1'
#
loop_
_entity.id
_entity.type
_entity.pdbx_description
1 polymer ?
#
loop_
_entity_poly.entity_id
_entity_poly.type
_entity_poly.pdbx_seq_one_letter_code
_entity_poly.pdbx_strand_id
1 'polypeptide(L)'
;MKNLKIVVSVFMIAASIVGMAAAKKSVRKNSTKKGTTKSPVIGMANPASTYCVQKGGESIIVKGKDGEYGVCKLKDGTAVEEWEYYRQNNPDSTSKNEPVIGMPNPASVFCEKHGGKSINVKDKDGNEAGKCQFKDGTKVDEWHYYRENN
;
A
#
# COMPACT_ATOMS: atom_id res chain seq x y z
N MET A 1 -41.41 -82.05 10.52
CA MET A 1 -42.67 -82.19 11.27
C MET A 1 -43.42 -80.88 11.20
N LYS A 2 -44.62 -80.89 10.59
CA LYS A 2 -45.86 -80.25 11.07
C LYS A 2 -45.80 -78.74 11.36
N ASN A 3 -46.60 -77.80 10.86
CA ASN A 3 -47.93 -77.70 10.22
C ASN A 3 -48.07 -76.18 9.93
N LEU A 4 -48.43 -75.71 8.73
CA LEU A 4 -49.80 -75.60 8.22
C LEU A 4 -50.63 -74.43 8.84
N LYS A 5 -50.84 -73.40 8.00
CA LYS A 5 -51.99 -72.48 7.89
C LYS A 5 -52.20 -71.44 9.00
N ILE A 6 -52.43 -70.18 8.57
CA ILE A 6 -53.67 -69.40 8.85
C ILE A 6 -53.59 -68.01 8.17
N VAL A 7 -54.47 -67.84 7.15
CA VAL A 7 -55.20 -66.64 6.63
C VAL A 7 -54.46 -65.31 6.40
N VAL A 8 -54.40 -64.76 5.17
CA VAL A 8 -55.49 -64.16 4.36
C VAL A 8 -56.12 -62.92 5.00
N SER A 9 -55.71 -61.76 4.47
CA SER A 9 -56.56 -60.63 4.06
C SER A 9 -57.00 -59.55 5.06
N VAL A 10 -57.16 -58.37 4.46
CA VAL A 10 -58.10 -57.26 4.76
C VAL A 10 -57.51 -56.01 5.42
N PHE A 11 -57.42 -54.97 4.58
CA PHE A 11 -57.75 -53.55 4.79
C PHE A 11 -57.70 -52.98 6.22
N MET A 12 -56.97 -51.87 6.40
CA MET A 12 -57.60 -50.54 6.41
C MET A 12 -56.61 -49.45 6.82
N ILE A 13 -56.77 -48.32 6.15
CA ILE A 13 -56.18 -47.01 6.37
C ILE A 13 -56.34 -46.59 7.84
N ALA A 14 -55.25 -46.14 8.46
CA ALA A 14 -55.31 -45.16 9.52
C ALA A 14 -54.15 -44.16 9.32
N ALA A 15 -54.49 -43.00 8.76
CA ALA A 15 -53.63 -41.84 8.80
C ALA A 15 -53.42 -41.46 10.27
N SER A 16 -52.17 -41.45 10.73
CA SER A 16 -51.79 -40.90 12.02
C SER A 16 -50.43 -40.23 11.88
N ILE A 17 -50.51 -39.01 11.39
CA ILE A 17 -49.52 -37.95 11.57
C ILE A 17 -49.28 -37.76 13.06
N VAL A 18 -48.15 -38.28 13.56
CA VAL A 18 -47.52 -37.79 14.79
C VAL A 18 -46.03 -37.66 14.49
N GLY A 19 -45.56 -36.42 14.48
CA GLY A 19 -44.19 -36.07 14.22
C GLY A 19 -43.25 -36.61 15.30
N MET A 20 -42.14 -37.21 14.86
CA MET A 20 -40.97 -37.41 15.70
C MET A 20 -39.86 -36.53 15.13
N ALA A 21 -39.46 -35.54 15.92
CA ALA A 21 -38.34 -34.66 15.65
C ALA A 21 -37.05 -35.49 15.51
N ALA A 22 -36.50 -35.56 14.31
CA ALA A 22 -35.16 -36.09 14.11
C ALA A 22 -34.15 -35.05 14.62
N ALA A 23 -33.64 -35.25 15.83
CA ALA A 23 -32.42 -34.59 16.30
C ALA A 23 -31.22 -35.10 15.48
N LYS A 24 -31.08 -34.60 14.25
CA LYS A 24 -29.82 -34.73 13.51
C LYS A 24 -28.85 -33.75 14.13
N LYS A 25 -27.89 -34.29 14.87
CA LYS A 25 -26.67 -33.62 15.32
C LYS A 25 -25.91 -33.16 14.06
N SER A 26 -26.29 -32.02 13.50
CA SER A 26 -25.53 -31.38 12.43
C SER A 26 -24.26 -30.84 13.07
N VAL A 27 -23.15 -31.57 12.87
CA VAL A 27 -21.81 -31.01 13.02
C VAL A 27 -21.79 -29.75 12.15
N ARG A 28 -21.82 -28.59 12.81
CA ARG A 28 -21.60 -27.29 12.17
C ARG A 28 -20.12 -27.26 11.80
N LYS A 29 -19.75 -27.90 10.69
CA LYS A 29 -18.48 -27.60 10.03
C LYS A 29 -18.60 -26.15 9.60
N ASN A 30 -17.95 -25.27 10.36
CA ASN A 30 -17.74 -23.89 9.98
C ASN A 30 -16.81 -23.94 8.76
N SER A 31 -17.41 -24.09 7.57
CA SER A 31 -16.71 -23.87 6.32
C SER A 31 -16.43 -22.37 6.24
N THR A 32 -15.31 -21.97 6.83
CA THR A 32 -14.67 -20.69 6.53
C THR A 32 -14.52 -20.69 5.01
N LYS A 33 -15.35 -19.88 4.34
CA LYS A 33 -15.28 -19.71 2.89
C LYS A 33 -13.87 -19.20 2.58
N LYS A 34 -13.01 -20.11 2.13
CA LYS A 34 -11.77 -19.80 1.46
C LYS A 34 -12.16 -19.23 0.10
N GLY A 35 -12.45 -17.94 0.09
CA GLY A 35 -12.64 -17.17 -1.12
C GLY A 35 -11.32 -17.18 -1.90
N THR A 36 -11.36 -17.81 -3.06
CA THR A 36 -10.29 -17.83 -4.05
C THR A 36 -9.89 -16.40 -4.42
N THR A 37 -8.69 -16.02 -3.97
CA THR A 37 -7.66 -15.27 -4.70
C THR A 37 -8.16 -14.42 -5.88
N LYS A 38 -8.47 -13.16 -5.59
CA LYS A 38 -7.75 -12.10 -6.31
C LYS A 38 -6.55 -11.82 -5.42
N SER A 39 -5.33 -12.16 -5.87
CA SER A 39 -4.17 -11.52 -5.26
C SER A 39 -4.41 -10.02 -5.47
N PRO A 40 -4.64 -9.21 -4.41
CA PRO A 40 -4.44 -7.79 -4.59
C PRO A 40 -3.03 -7.67 -5.15
N VAL A 41 -2.82 -6.81 -6.13
CA VAL A 41 -1.46 -6.33 -6.37
C VAL A 41 -1.05 -5.79 -5.01
N ILE A 42 -0.26 -6.56 -4.27
CA ILE A 42 0.25 -6.18 -2.96
C ILE A 42 1.01 -4.92 -3.28
N GLY A 43 0.48 -3.78 -2.86
CA GLY A 43 1.14 -2.50 -3.03
C GLY A 43 2.57 -2.62 -2.54
N MET A 44 3.45 -1.76 -3.04
CA MET A 44 4.83 -1.70 -2.56
C MET A 44 4.85 -1.84 -1.03
N ALA A 45 5.64 -2.77 -0.51
CA ALA A 45 5.66 -3.08 0.91
C ALA A 45 5.92 -1.78 1.70
N ASN A 46 5.19 -1.56 2.80
CA ASN A 46 5.41 -0.41 3.65
C ASN A 46 6.88 -0.47 4.16
N PRO A 47 7.73 0.53 3.84
CA PRO A 47 9.13 0.54 4.26
C PRO A 47 9.28 0.43 5.79
N ALA A 48 8.41 1.09 6.56
CA ALA A 48 8.46 1.06 8.02
C ALA A 48 8.13 -0.33 8.57
N SER A 49 7.05 -0.95 8.09
CA SER A 49 6.67 -2.32 8.47
C SER A 49 7.73 -3.34 8.04
N THR A 50 8.32 -3.17 6.85
CA THR A 50 9.41 -4.02 6.36
C THR A 50 10.64 -3.89 7.24
N TYR A 51 11.00 -2.68 7.62
CA TYR A 51 12.12 -2.40 8.52
C TYR A 51 11.89 -3.02 9.90
N CYS A 52 10.69 -2.90 10.46
CA CYS A 52 10.31 -3.54 11.72
C CYS A 52 10.59 -5.05 11.69
N VAL A 53 10.09 -5.74 10.66
CA VAL A 53 10.30 -7.20 10.50
C VAL A 53 11.78 -7.54 10.27
N GLN A 54 12.51 -6.72 9.50
CA GLN A 54 13.95 -6.91 9.29
C GLN A 54 14.78 -6.77 10.58
N LYS A 55 14.37 -5.91 11.52
CA LYS A 55 14.97 -5.82 12.85
C LYS A 55 14.51 -6.92 13.81
N GLY A 56 13.67 -7.84 13.32
CA GLY A 56 13.17 -8.98 14.07
C GLY A 56 12.02 -8.63 15.01
N GLY A 57 11.33 -7.50 14.76
CA GLY A 57 10.07 -7.16 15.41
C GLY A 57 8.86 -7.72 14.65
N GLU A 58 7.68 -7.56 15.25
CA GLU A 58 6.38 -7.90 14.68
C GLU A 58 5.64 -6.61 14.29
N SER A 59 5.23 -6.51 13.02
CA SER A 59 4.43 -5.41 12.50
C SER A 59 2.95 -5.64 12.80
N ILE A 60 2.32 -4.71 13.51
CA ILE A 60 0.93 -4.83 13.97
C ILE A 60 0.15 -3.58 13.56
N ILE A 61 -0.97 -3.77 12.85
CA ILE A 61 -1.91 -2.68 12.59
C ILE A 61 -2.85 -2.50 13.78
N VAL A 62 -2.89 -1.28 14.31
CA VAL A 62 -3.71 -0.89 15.45
C VAL A 62 -4.78 0.11 15.00
N LYS A 63 -6.01 -0.08 15.46
CA LYS A 63 -7.12 0.84 15.23
C LYS A 63 -7.10 1.95 16.29
N GLY A 64 -6.79 3.17 15.86
CA GLY A 64 -6.85 4.39 16.65
C GLY A 64 -8.14 5.18 16.40
N LYS A 65 -8.26 6.31 17.11
CA LYS A 65 -9.38 7.25 16.93
C LYS A 65 -9.35 7.93 15.57
N ASP A 66 -8.15 8.17 15.04
CA ASP A 66 -7.91 8.89 13.79
C ASP A 66 -7.68 7.96 12.58
N GLY A 67 -7.91 6.65 12.76
CA GLY A 67 -7.69 5.62 11.73
C GLY A 67 -6.74 4.52 12.19
N GLU A 68 -6.28 3.72 11.24
CA GLU A 68 -5.34 2.63 11.48
C GLU A 68 -3.89 3.13 11.40
N TYR A 69 -3.04 2.66 12.30
CA TYR A 69 -1.61 2.95 12.32
C TYR A 69 -0.79 1.69 12.60
N GLY A 70 0.49 1.69 12.22
CA GLY A 70 1.40 0.57 12.42
C GLY A 70 2.17 0.67 13.73
N VAL A 71 2.30 -0.44 14.45
CA VAL A 71 3.14 -0.58 15.64
C VAL A 71 4.16 -1.70 15.42
N CYS A 72 5.43 -1.40 15.67
CA CYS A 72 6.50 -2.38 15.72
C CYS A 72 6.65 -2.91 17.15
N LYS A 73 6.38 -4.19 17.34
CA LYS A 73 6.64 -4.89 18.60
C LYS A 73 8.01 -5.57 18.54
N LEU A 74 8.96 -5.06 19.30
CA LEU A 74 10.34 -5.54 19.38
C LEU A 74 10.46 -6.80 20.26
N LYS A 75 11.60 -7.49 20.17
CA LYS A 75 11.85 -8.76 20.88
C LYS A 75 11.90 -8.63 22.40
N ASP A 76 12.26 -7.44 22.89
CA ASP A 76 12.24 -7.08 24.31
C ASP A 76 10.82 -6.81 24.83
N GLY A 77 9.80 -6.87 23.95
CA GLY A 77 8.41 -6.59 24.26
C GLY A 77 8.03 -5.12 24.09
N THR A 78 8.99 -4.25 23.77
CA THR A 78 8.75 -2.83 23.51
C THR A 78 7.87 -2.66 22.27
N ALA A 79 6.84 -1.81 22.36
CA ALA A 79 5.95 -1.50 21.24
C ALA A 79 6.05 -0.02 20.90
N VAL A 80 6.44 0.29 19.67
CA VAL A 80 6.65 1.68 19.20
C VAL A 80 5.98 1.86 17.83
N GLU A 81 5.59 3.08 17.47
CA GLU A 81 5.00 3.35 16.15
C GLU A 81 6.03 3.08 15.03
N GLU A 82 5.61 2.40 13.96
CA GLU A 82 6.56 1.88 12.95
C GLU A 82 7.32 2.97 12.21
N TRP A 83 6.67 4.08 11.87
CA TRP A 83 7.32 5.18 11.17
C TRP A 83 8.27 5.96 12.07
N GLU A 84 7.94 6.12 13.34
CA GLU A 84 8.81 6.70 14.36
C GLU A 84 10.07 5.85 14.52
N TYR A 85 9.93 4.53 14.70
CA TYR A 85 11.06 3.61 14.75
C TYR A 85 11.93 3.70 13.50
N TYR A 86 11.30 3.65 12.33
CA TYR A 86 11.98 3.70 11.05
C TYR A 86 12.82 4.97 10.91
N ARG A 87 12.26 6.15 11.19
CA ARG A 87 12.99 7.43 11.07
C ARG A 87 14.12 7.58 12.10
N GLN A 88 13.93 7.09 13.33
CA GLN A 88 14.94 7.19 14.38
C GLN A 88 16.12 6.24 14.14
N ASN A 89 15.85 5.06 13.57
CA ASN A 89 16.84 3.98 13.43
C ASN A 89 17.36 3.80 12.00
N ASN A 90 16.82 4.55 11.04
CA ASN A 90 17.28 4.59 9.65
C ASN A 90 17.52 6.05 9.24
N PRO A 91 18.66 6.67 9.63
CA PRO A 91 18.93 8.09 9.33
C PRO A 91 18.95 8.42 7.83
N ASP A 92 19.23 7.43 6.97
CA ASP A 92 19.14 7.58 5.51
C ASP A 92 17.68 7.65 5.01
N SER A 93 16.71 7.24 5.83
CA SER A 93 15.28 7.38 5.51
C SER A 93 14.74 8.79 5.72
N THR A 94 15.38 9.57 6.60
CA THR A 94 15.08 10.98 6.86
C THR A 94 15.88 11.91 5.94
N SER A 95 16.98 11.42 5.34
CA SER A 95 17.81 12.14 4.35
C SER A 95 17.10 12.43 3.03
N LYS A 96 15.89 11.92 2.76
CA LYS A 96 15.10 12.36 1.60
C LYS A 96 14.37 13.69 1.76
N ASN A 97 14.58 14.39 2.88
CA ASN A 97 14.30 15.83 3.01
C ASN A 97 15.56 16.69 2.86
N GLU A 98 16.67 16.13 2.37
CA GLU A 98 17.60 16.95 1.59
C GLU A 98 16.83 17.39 0.34
N PRO A 99 16.85 18.68 -0.06
CA PRO A 99 16.28 19.04 -1.34
C PRO A 99 16.98 18.16 -2.36
N VAL A 100 16.25 17.21 -2.92
CA VAL A 100 16.64 16.55 -4.15
C VAL A 100 16.74 17.71 -5.11
N ILE A 101 17.96 18.26 -5.28
CA ILE A 101 18.26 19.23 -6.33
C ILE A 101 17.81 18.47 -7.56
N GLY A 102 16.66 18.90 -8.09
CA GLY A 102 15.94 18.12 -9.08
C GLY A 102 16.84 17.82 -10.27
N MET A 103 16.36 16.96 -11.16
CA MET A 103 16.98 16.80 -12.49
C MET A 103 17.34 18.20 -13.01
N PRO A 104 18.63 18.46 -13.32
CA PRO A 104 19.06 19.81 -13.60
C PRO A 104 18.27 20.33 -14.81
N ASN A 105 17.86 21.59 -14.76
CA ASN A 105 17.10 22.19 -15.84
C ASN A 105 17.92 22.09 -17.14
N PRO A 106 17.43 21.38 -18.18
CA PRO A 106 18.20 21.16 -19.40
C PRO A 106 18.60 22.47 -20.08
N ALA A 107 17.76 23.50 -20.02
CA ALA A 107 18.09 24.81 -20.56
C ALA A 107 19.22 25.51 -19.78
N SER A 108 19.22 25.38 -18.45
CA SER A 108 20.29 25.93 -17.59
C SER A 108 21.62 25.20 -17.82
N VAL A 109 21.59 23.87 -17.92
CA VAL A 109 22.79 23.06 -18.25
C VAL A 109 23.30 23.41 -19.65
N PHE A 110 22.40 23.58 -20.62
CA PHE A 110 22.77 23.99 -21.97
C PHE A 110 23.42 25.37 -21.98
N CYS A 111 22.86 26.34 -21.26
CA CYS A 111 23.44 27.66 -21.09
C CYS A 111 24.88 27.60 -20.54
N GLU A 112 25.09 26.86 -19.45
CA GLU A 112 26.40 26.73 -18.81
C GLU A 112 27.43 26.04 -19.72
N LYS A 113 27.02 25.00 -20.43
CA LYS A 113 27.86 24.30 -21.41
C LYS A 113 28.27 25.18 -22.58
N HIS A 114 27.45 26.17 -22.93
CA HIS A 114 27.72 27.15 -23.99
C HIS A 114 28.37 28.44 -23.48
N GLY A 115 28.94 28.40 -22.27
CA GLY A 115 29.75 29.49 -21.71
C GLY A 115 28.94 30.65 -21.12
N GLY A 116 27.63 30.47 -20.96
CA GLY A 116 26.78 31.37 -20.20
C GLY A 116 26.65 30.95 -18.72
N LYS A 117 25.89 31.73 -17.96
CA LYS A 117 25.46 31.45 -16.59
C LYS A 117 23.94 31.51 -16.54
N SER A 118 23.28 30.47 -16.05
CA SER A 118 21.84 30.51 -15.81
C SER A 118 21.53 31.38 -14.59
N ILE A 119 20.57 32.30 -14.75
CA ILE A 119 20.11 33.20 -13.70
C ILE A 119 18.58 33.30 -13.72
N ASN A 120 17.96 33.37 -12.55
CA ASN A 120 16.54 33.69 -12.44
C ASN A 120 16.37 35.22 -12.45
N VAL A 121 15.54 35.72 -13.35
CA VAL A 121 15.23 37.15 -13.46
C VAL A 121 13.76 37.33 -13.17
N LYS A 122 13.45 38.18 -12.19
CA LYS A 122 12.08 38.58 -11.84
C LYS A 122 11.67 39.81 -12.65
N ASP A 123 10.50 39.77 -13.28
CA ASP A 123 9.93 40.91 -13.98
C ASP A 123 9.21 41.89 -13.01
N LYS A 124 8.72 43.00 -13.56
CA LYS A 124 7.98 44.03 -12.83
C LYS A 124 6.66 43.54 -12.22
N ASP A 125 6.11 42.45 -12.74
CA ASP A 125 4.86 41.84 -12.29
C ASP A 125 5.13 40.71 -11.26
N GLY A 126 6.41 40.43 -10.98
CA GLY A 126 6.85 39.42 -10.02
C GLY A 126 7.08 38.03 -10.61
N ASN A 127 6.90 37.83 -11.92
CA ASN A 127 7.14 36.54 -12.57
C ASN A 127 8.64 36.30 -12.71
N GLU A 128 9.08 35.08 -12.44
CA GLU A 128 10.49 34.68 -12.58
C GLU A 128 10.68 33.90 -13.89
N ALA A 129 11.70 34.28 -14.66
CA ALA A 129 12.12 33.59 -15.87
C ALA A 129 13.62 33.30 -15.83
N GLY A 130 14.03 32.11 -16.27
CA GLY A 130 15.43 31.75 -16.42
C GLY A 130 16.05 32.46 -17.63
N LYS A 131 17.20 33.10 -17.44
CA LYS A 131 17.98 33.72 -18.52
C LYS A 131 19.40 33.17 -18.54
N CYS A 132 19.91 32.97 -19.75
CA CYS A 132 21.31 32.68 -19.97
C CYS A 132 22.09 33.98 -20.10
N GLN A 133 23.01 34.24 -19.18
CA GLN A 133 23.89 35.41 -19.19
C GLN A 133 25.29 35.06 -19.68
N PHE A 134 25.73 35.68 -20.78
CA PHE A 134 27.08 35.52 -21.32
C PHE A 134 28.08 36.50 -20.71
N LYS A 135 29.38 36.27 -20.94
CA LYS A 135 30.48 37.08 -20.37
C LYS A 135 30.48 38.54 -20.84
N ASP A 136 29.96 38.81 -22.03
CA ASP A 136 29.76 40.16 -22.57
C ASP A 136 28.59 40.90 -21.90
N GLY A 137 27.85 40.23 -21.01
CA GLY A 137 26.70 40.77 -20.30
C GLY A 137 25.35 40.52 -21.00
N THR A 138 25.37 39.98 -22.23
CA THR A 138 24.18 39.61 -23.01
C THR A 138 23.33 38.61 -22.24
N LYS A 139 22.00 38.83 -22.21
CA LYS A 139 21.04 37.96 -21.53
C LYS A 139 19.96 37.53 -22.50
N VAL A 140 19.83 36.23 -22.72
CA VAL A 140 18.78 35.62 -23.55
C VAL A 140 17.89 34.75 -22.68
N ASP A 141 16.63 34.53 -23.09
CA ASP A 141 15.76 33.54 -22.43
C ASP A 141 16.38 32.15 -22.59
N GLU A 142 16.57 31.42 -21.48
CA GLU A 142 17.36 30.18 -21.52
C GLU A 142 16.65 29.06 -22.30
N TRP A 143 15.32 29.02 -22.26
CA TRP A 143 14.52 28.01 -22.96
C TRP A 143 14.41 28.30 -24.45
N HIS A 144 14.32 29.57 -24.82
CA HIS A 144 14.42 30.02 -26.21
C HIS A 144 15.78 29.62 -26.78
N TYR A 145 16.87 29.95 -26.09
CA TYR A 145 18.23 29.60 -26.51
C TYR A 145 18.41 28.08 -26.65
N TYR A 146 17.94 27.30 -25.67
CA TYR A 146 17.97 25.84 -25.75
C TYR A 146 17.25 25.31 -27.00
N ARG A 147 16.03 25.76 -27.28
CA ARG A 147 15.24 25.26 -28.41
C ARG A 147 15.79 25.67 -29.78
N GLU A 148 16.46 26.81 -29.88
CA GLU A 148 17.08 27.25 -31.14
C GLU A 148 18.40 26.55 -31.44
N ASN A 149 19.05 25.95 -30.43
CA ASN A 149 20.42 25.47 -30.53
C ASN A 149 20.62 24.00 -30.13
N ASN A 150 19.55 23.25 -29.82
CA ASN A 150 19.59 21.81 -29.45
C ASN A 150 18.74 20.93 -30.36
#